data_AF-A0A1X6MJR8-F1
#
_entry.id   AF-A0A1X6MJR8-F1
#
_cell.length_a   1.000
_cell.length_b   1.000
_cell.length_c   1.000
_cell.angle_alpha   90.00
_cell.angle_beta   90.00
_cell.angle_gamma   90.00
#
_symmetry.space_group_name_H-M   'P 1'
#
loop_
_entity.id
_entity.type
_entity.pdbx_description
1 polymer ?
#
loop_
_entity_poly.entity_id
_entity_poly.type
_entity_poly.pdbx_seq_one_letter_code
_entity_poly.pdbx_strand_id
1 'polypeptide(L)'
;GHASEGAAFTKAGECAVLCLACPHPGKNLLEDWCDTLSDKQWLYQLFIVINVNFHLKHKKVLTDVCLNKGYTYFVDEKDYKMHLAKFDTLIHEDQSTCNNHNTVKSENLKKSTGTAASSVITHDMKWPCSVGDLQKGERYININYLFWSSLAKHTTADIVVSYDIACQWSTNIWAQFVRYNFIFDPTKCVFVFLMPKFHLPAHQQACQVGYLFNYTKQVGRTDGKAIEHSWSATNLFTSSTKEMGLGS
;
A
#
# COMPACT_ATOMS: atom_id res chain seq x y z
N GLY A 1 15.60 -22.48 -5.65
CA GLY A 1 15.31 -23.92 -5.62
C GLY A 1 13.90 -24.16 -6.12
N HIS A 2 13.62 -25.32 -6.70
CA HIS A 2 12.26 -25.67 -7.10
C HIS A 2 11.46 -26.16 -5.89
N ALA A 3 10.25 -25.62 -5.69
CA ALA A 3 9.32 -26.15 -4.68
C ALA A 3 8.87 -27.55 -5.10
N SER A 4 8.91 -28.51 -4.17
CA SER A 4 8.58 -29.92 -4.40
C SER A 4 7.13 -30.14 -4.86
N GLU A 5 6.23 -29.24 -4.50
CA GLU A 5 4.81 -29.31 -4.87
C GLU A 5 4.52 -28.68 -6.25
N GLY A 6 5.48 -27.96 -6.84
CA GLY A 6 5.34 -27.32 -8.14
C GLY A 6 4.57 -26.00 -8.13
N ALA A 7 4.43 -25.38 -9.32
CA ALA A 7 3.89 -24.01 -9.46
C ALA A 7 2.40 -23.86 -9.12
N ALA A 8 1.65 -24.96 -9.04
CA ALA A 8 0.24 -24.94 -8.69
C ALA A 8 0.00 -24.63 -7.20
N PHE A 9 1.00 -24.84 -6.35
CA PHE A 9 0.92 -24.64 -4.89
C PHE A 9 1.60 -23.34 -4.44
N THR A 10 2.12 -22.55 -5.38
CA THR A 10 2.71 -21.24 -5.09
C THR A 10 1.67 -20.32 -4.49
N LYS A 11 1.96 -19.81 -3.28
CA LYS A 11 1.09 -18.90 -2.55
C LYS A 11 1.21 -17.49 -3.11
N ALA A 12 0.14 -16.71 -2.97
CA ALA A 12 0.17 -15.31 -3.36
C ALA A 12 1.25 -14.53 -2.58
N GLY A 13 2.13 -13.84 -3.30
CA GLY A 13 3.28 -13.09 -2.81
C GLY A 13 4.55 -13.91 -2.56
N GLU A 14 4.53 -15.24 -2.70
CA GLU A 14 5.64 -16.11 -2.30
C GLU A 14 6.92 -15.91 -3.12
N CYS A 15 6.78 -15.51 -4.39
CA CYS A 15 7.90 -15.29 -5.30
C CYS A 15 8.46 -13.86 -5.25
N ALA A 16 7.95 -13.00 -4.36
CA ALA A 16 8.45 -11.64 -4.21
C ALA A 16 9.84 -11.62 -3.54
N VAL A 17 10.72 -10.73 -4.02
CA VAL A 17 11.99 -10.46 -3.33
C VAL A 17 11.70 -9.54 -2.16
N LEU A 18 11.91 -10.05 -0.95
CA LEU A 18 11.63 -9.31 0.28
C LEU A 18 12.74 -8.31 0.59
N CYS A 19 12.37 -7.19 1.20
CA CYS A 19 13.35 -6.24 1.72
C CYS A 19 14.13 -6.86 2.89
N LEU A 20 15.45 -6.97 2.75
CA LEU A 20 16.32 -7.58 3.76
C LEU A 20 16.36 -6.80 5.08
N ALA A 21 16.15 -5.48 5.02
CA ALA A 21 16.18 -4.60 6.17
C ALA A 21 14.83 -4.51 6.90
N CYS A 22 13.74 -4.99 6.30
CA CYS A 22 12.45 -5.06 6.98
C CYS A 22 12.41 -6.22 7.97
N PRO A 23 11.64 -6.10 9.05
CA PRO A 23 11.50 -7.18 10.02
C PRO A 23 10.64 -8.30 9.42
N HIS A 24 11.15 -9.53 9.44
CA HIS A 24 10.52 -10.75 8.94
C HIS A 24 10.55 -11.87 9.99
N PRO A 25 9.51 -12.02 10.84
CA PRO A 25 9.24 -13.18 11.66
C PRO A 25 9.58 -14.51 10.98
N GLY A 26 10.37 -15.34 11.67
CA GLY A 26 10.85 -16.62 11.16
C GLY A 26 11.96 -16.55 10.10
N LYS A 27 12.48 -15.36 9.78
CA LYS A 27 13.60 -15.18 8.84
C LYS A 27 14.77 -14.39 9.43
N ASN A 28 14.52 -13.16 9.87
CA ASN A 28 15.57 -12.25 10.36
C ASN A 28 15.21 -11.60 11.70
N LEU A 29 14.12 -12.04 12.35
CA LEU A 29 13.83 -11.72 13.75
C LEU A 29 14.20 -12.88 14.66
N LEU A 30 14.51 -12.56 15.92
CA LEU A 30 14.65 -13.54 17.00
C LEU A 30 13.32 -14.29 17.20
N GLU A 31 13.34 -15.51 17.72
CA GLU A 31 12.12 -16.32 17.90
C GLU A 31 11.15 -15.71 18.92
N ASP A 32 11.69 -15.05 19.96
CA ASP A 32 10.99 -14.40 21.07
C ASP A 32 10.70 -12.91 20.81
N TRP A 33 10.79 -12.45 19.56
CA TRP A 33 10.53 -11.05 19.20
C TRP A 33 9.13 -10.57 19.65
N CYS A 34 8.14 -11.47 19.67
CA CYS A 34 6.78 -11.20 20.15
C CYS A 34 6.72 -10.93 21.66
N ASP A 35 7.62 -11.56 22.43
CA ASP A 35 7.65 -11.50 23.90
C ASP A 35 8.51 -10.35 24.42
N THR A 36 9.12 -9.60 23.50
CA THR A 36 9.92 -8.42 23.82
C THR A 36 9.05 -7.41 24.58
N LEU A 37 9.63 -6.84 25.64
CA LEU A 37 8.96 -5.81 26.45
C LEU A 37 8.41 -4.69 25.56
N SER A 38 7.22 -4.19 25.91
CA SER A 38 6.50 -3.18 25.13
C SER A 38 7.32 -1.92 24.85
N ASP A 39 8.27 -1.55 25.72
CA ASP A 39 9.16 -0.39 25.53
C ASP A 39 10.28 -0.61 24.49
N LYS A 40 10.46 -1.84 24.00
CA LYS A 40 11.45 -2.26 22.99
C LYS A 40 10.84 -2.85 21.73
N GLN A 41 9.52 -3.07 21.70
CA GLN A 41 8.82 -3.66 20.55
C GLN A 41 9.02 -2.87 19.25
N TRP A 42 9.21 -1.55 19.38
CA TRP A 42 9.56 -0.65 18.28
C TRP A 42 10.83 -1.02 17.49
N LEU A 43 11.74 -1.82 18.07
CA LEU A 43 12.91 -2.33 17.35
C LEU A 43 12.54 -3.24 16.17
N TYR A 44 11.34 -3.84 16.21
CA TYR A 44 10.80 -4.70 15.17
C TYR A 44 9.67 -4.03 14.38
N GLN A 45 9.60 -2.70 14.44
CA GLN A 45 8.56 -1.92 13.79
C GLN A 45 8.64 -2.04 12.27
N LEU A 46 7.49 -2.30 11.66
CA LEU A 46 7.34 -2.34 10.21
C LEU A 46 6.90 -0.96 9.70
N PHE A 47 7.74 -0.31 8.92
CA PHE A 47 7.38 0.92 8.21
C PHE A 47 6.76 0.59 6.88
N ILE A 48 5.62 1.18 6.58
CA ILE A 48 4.86 1.05 5.36
C ILE A 48 4.64 2.44 4.76
N VAL A 49 4.87 2.61 3.47
CA VAL A 49 4.53 3.82 2.72
C VAL A 49 3.52 3.49 1.64
N ILE A 50 2.41 4.23 1.62
CA ILE A 50 1.35 4.14 0.61
C ILE A 50 1.44 5.39 -0.26
N ASN A 51 1.46 5.21 -1.57
CA ASN A 51 1.34 6.29 -2.54
C ASN A 51 0.88 5.72 -3.89
N VAL A 52 0.41 6.59 -4.76
CA VAL A 52 -0.07 6.27 -6.10
C VAL A 52 0.78 6.99 -7.14
N ASN A 53 1.26 6.23 -8.11
CA ASN A 53 1.93 6.82 -9.26
C ASN A 53 0.93 7.04 -10.41
N PHE A 54 0.48 8.28 -10.57
CA PHE A 54 -0.43 8.68 -11.64
C PHE A 54 0.23 8.84 -13.03
N HIS A 55 1.56 8.80 -13.11
CA HIS A 55 2.27 8.88 -14.39
C HIS A 55 2.27 7.54 -15.13
N LEU A 56 2.33 6.43 -14.39
CA LEU A 56 2.21 5.09 -14.93
C LEU A 56 0.75 4.85 -15.35
N LYS A 57 0.48 4.86 -16.65
CA LYS A 57 -0.85 4.70 -17.22
C LYS A 57 -0.86 3.54 -18.20
N HIS A 58 -1.79 2.63 -18.02
CA HIS A 58 -2.06 1.53 -18.93
C HIS A 58 -3.31 1.80 -19.76
N LYS A 59 -3.26 1.71 -21.09
CA LYS A 59 -4.45 1.78 -21.93
C LYS A 59 -5.01 0.36 -22.10
N LYS A 60 -6.33 0.27 -22.09
CA LYS A 60 -7.05 -0.97 -22.41
C LYS A 60 -7.07 -1.23 -23.92
N VAL A 61 -5.92 -1.55 -24.50
CA VAL A 61 -5.75 -1.75 -25.97
C VAL A 61 -5.89 -3.21 -26.37
N LEU A 62 -5.49 -4.13 -25.50
CA LEU A 62 -5.49 -5.57 -25.74
C LEU A 62 -6.27 -6.32 -24.66
N THR A 63 -6.82 -7.48 -25.04
CA THR A 63 -7.54 -8.38 -24.13
C THR A 63 -6.72 -9.64 -23.95
N ASP A 64 -5.73 -9.59 -23.08
CA ASP A 64 -4.94 -10.72 -22.62
C ASP A 64 -5.12 -10.91 -21.11
N VAL A 65 -4.64 -12.02 -20.59
CA VAL A 65 -4.80 -12.40 -19.17
C VAL A 65 -3.49 -12.13 -18.45
N CYS A 66 -3.57 -11.54 -17.26
CA CYS A 66 -2.39 -11.39 -16.42
C CYS A 66 -1.73 -12.75 -16.17
N LEU A 67 -0.45 -12.88 -16.54
CA LEU A 67 0.32 -14.09 -16.29
C LEU A 67 0.71 -14.22 -14.81
N ASN A 68 0.67 -13.10 -14.08
CA ASN A 68 0.95 -13.05 -12.66
C ASN A 68 -0.34 -13.30 -11.85
N LYS A 69 -0.46 -14.52 -11.30
CA LYS A 69 -1.58 -14.92 -10.42
C LYS A 69 -1.40 -14.43 -8.98
N GLY A 70 -0.94 -13.19 -8.84
CA GLY A 70 -0.62 -12.58 -7.55
C GLY A 70 0.58 -13.21 -6.83
N TYR A 71 1.48 -13.89 -7.54
CA TYR A 71 2.60 -14.63 -6.92
C TYR A 71 3.76 -13.74 -6.47
N THR A 72 3.81 -12.48 -6.93
CA THR A 72 4.88 -11.53 -6.59
C THR A 72 4.31 -10.25 -5.96
N TYR A 73 4.60 -9.08 -6.54
CA TYR A 73 4.22 -7.78 -6.00
C TYR A 73 2.80 -7.38 -6.33
N PHE A 74 2.25 -7.86 -7.45
CA PHE A 74 0.87 -7.57 -7.84
C PHE A 74 -0.10 -8.46 -7.05
N VAL A 75 -1.31 -7.95 -6.79
CA VAL A 75 -2.42 -8.78 -6.30
C VAL A 75 -2.96 -9.67 -7.43
N ASP A 76 -3.64 -10.76 -7.05
CA ASP A 76 -4.36 -11.55 -8.04
C ASP A 76 -5.48 -10.71 -8.68
N GLU A 77 -5.46 -10.63 -10.01
CA GLU A 77 -6.35 -9.76 -10.76
C GLU A 77 -7.83 -10.19 -10.64
N LYS A 78 -8.09 -11.50 -10.60
CA LYS A 78 -9.45 -12.03 -10.53
C LYS A 78 -10.07 -11.72 -9.17
N ASP A 79 -9.36 -12.05 -8.10
CA ASP A 79 -9.83 -11.80 -6.73
C ASP A 79 -9.99 -10.30 -6.47
N TYR A 80 -9.05 -9.49 -6.96
CA TYR A 80 -9.13 -8.04 -6.83
C TYR A 80 -10.33 -7.46 -7.58
N LYS A 81 -10.56 -7.85 -8.84
CA LYS A 81 -11.74 -7.41 -9.60
C LYS A 81 -13.05 -7.88 -8.96
N MET A 82 -13.08 -9.07 -8.38
CA MET A 82 -14.25 -9.55 -7.61
C MET A 82 -14.52 -8.68 -6.39
N HIS A 83 -13.48 -8.33 -5.62
CA HIS A 83 -13.59 -7.41 -4.50
C HIS A 83 -14.15 -6.05 -4.95
N LEU A 84 -13.57 -5.48 -6.01
CA LEU A 84 -14.00 -4.22 -6.58
C LEU A 84 -15.48 -4.29 -6.98
N ALA A 85 -15.86 -5.26 -7.81
CA ALA A 85 -17.26 -5.42 -8.25
C ALA A 85 -18.25 -5.58 -7.09
N LYS A 86 -17.83 -6.23 -6.00
CA LYS A 86 -18.66 -6.45 -4.81
C LYS A 86 -18.87 -5.17 -3.99
N PHE A 87 -17.85 -4.32 -3.87
CA PHE A 87 -17.86 -3.20 -2.91
C PHE A 87 -17.87 -1.81 -3.55
N ASP A 88 -17.70 -1.70 -4.88
CA ASP A 88 -17.53 -0.42 -5.60
C ASP A 88 -18.63 0.60 -5.33
N THR A 89 -19.87 0.12 -5.16
CA THR A 89 -21.07 0.95 -4.98
C THR A 89 -21.45 1.18 -3.52
N LEU A 90 -20.74 0.55 -2.57
CA LEU A 90 -21.14 0.52 -1.17
C LEU A 90 -20.58 1.68 -0.34
N ILE A 91 -19.59 2.43 -0.85
CA ILE A 91 -18.96 3.53 -0.13
C ILE A 91 -18.82 4.76 -1.03
N HIS A 92 -19.37 5.87 -0.55
CA HIS A 92 -18.99 7.20 -1.01
C HIS A 92 -17.83 7.69 -0.16
N GLU A 93 -16.75 8.11 -0.81
CA GLU A 93 -15.60 8.69 -0.11
C GLU A 93 -15.99 10.05 0.45
N ASP A 94 -15.76 10.21 1.76
CA ASP A 94 -16.09 11.44 2.45
C ASP A 94 -15.28 12.61 1.90
N GLN A 95 -15.93 13.77 1.87
CA GLN A 95 -15.28 14.98 1.42
C GLN A 95 -14.28 15.44 2.48
N SER A 96 -13.01 15.52 2.08
CA SER A 96 -11.94 16.04 2.95
C SER A 96 -12.27 17.41 3.54
N THR A 97 -12.02 17.55 4.83
CA THR A 97 -12.10 18.81 5.59
C THR A 97 -10.79 19.61 5.55
N CYS A 98 -9.81 19.19 4.74
CA CYS A 98 -8.45 19.72 4.78
C CYS A 98 -8.21 20.89 3.80
N ASN A 99 -7.36 21.85 4.19
CA ASN A 99 -7.19 23.16 3.55
C ASN A 99 -6.88 23.15 2.03
N ASN A 100 -5.93 22.32 1.55
CA ASN A 100 -5.48 22.35 0.14
C ASN A 100 -5.91 21.12 -0.69
N HIS A 101 -7.10 20.60 -0.44
CA HIS A 101 -7.60 19.42 -1.16
C HIS A 101 -7.75 19.62 -2.68
N ASN A 102 -7.62 20.84 -3.22
CA ASN A 102 -7.75 21.09 -4.65
C ASN A 102 -6.67 20.39 -5.50
N THR A 103 -5.46 20.18 -4.98
CA THR A 103 -4.38 19.52 -5.75
C THR A 103 -4.62 18.01 -5.87
N VAL A 104 -4.92 17.34 -4.75
CA VAL A 104 -5.29 15.91 -4.71
C VAL A 104 -6.62 15.66 -5.45
N LYS A 105 -7.60 16.57 -5.33
CA LYS A 105 -8.81 16.57 -6.18
C LYS A 105 -8.44 16.68 -7.66
N SER A 106 -7.53 17.57 -8.05
CA SER A 106 -7.23 17.80 -9.46
C SER A 106 -6.65 16.56 -10.16
N GLU A 107 -5.93 15.70 -9.42
CA GLU A 107 -5.44 14.42 -9.92
C GLU A 107 -6.53 13.33 -9.85
N ASN A 108 -7.32 13.27 -8.77
CA ASN A 108 -8.46 12.35 -8.64
C ASN A 108 -9.65 12.66 -9.60
N LEU A 109 -9.79 13.90 -10.07
CA LEU A 109 -10.83 14.36 -11.01
C LEU A 109 -10.44 14.20 -12.47
N LYS A 110 -9.14 14.10 -12.79
CA LYS A 110 -8.73 13.73 -14.14
C LYS A 110 -9.21 12.30 -14.36
N LYS A 111 -10.26 12.12 -15.18
CA LYS A 111 -10.56 10.85 -15.84
C LYS A 111 -9.31 10.45 -16.64
N SER A 112 -8.32 9.83 -16.01
CA SER A 112 -7.35 9.06 -16.76
C SER A 112 -8.11 7.81 -17.17
N THR A 113 -8.39 7.69 -18.46
CA THR A 113 -8.78 6.43 -19.10
C THR A 113 -7.59 5.47 -19.13
N GLY A 114 -6.97 5.27 -17.98
CA GLY A 114 -5.78 4.46 -17.81
C GLY A 114 -5.49 4.23 -16.35
N THR A 115 -5.12 3.00 -16.07
CA THR A 115 -4.85 2.44 -14.77
C THR A 115 -3.58 3.03 -14.17
N ALA A 116 -3.66 3.51 -12.93
CA ALA A 116 -2.48 3.88 -12.13
C ALA A 116 -2.08 2.70 -11.23
N ALA A 117 -0.78 2.57 -10.95
CA ALA A 117 -0.28 1.58 -10.01
C ALA A 117 -0.16 2.23 -8.63
N SER A 118 -0.89 1.69 -7.65
CA SER A 118 -0.63 1.97 -6.24
C SER A 118 0.37 0.93 -5.73
N SER A 119 1.23 1.33 -4.80
CA SER A 119 2.15 0.39 -4.15
C SER A 119 2.27 0.67 -2.67
N VAL A 120 2.40 -0.41 -1.90
CA VAL A 120 2.87 -0.39 -0.52
C VAL A 120 4.37 -0.67 -0.55
N ILE A 121 5.19 0.27 -0.07
CA ILE A 121 6.65 0.21 -0.17
C ILE A 121 7.30 0.40 1.19
N THR A 122 8.41 -0.31 1.38
CA THR A 122 9.26 -0.23 2.56
C THR A 122 10.71 -0.21 2.10
N HIS A 123 11.50 0.79 2.51
CA HIS A 123 12.90 0.94 2.08
C HIS A 123 13.08 0.85 0.56
N ASP A 124 12.24 1.56 -0.20
CA ASP A 124 12.22 1.58 -1.68
C ASP A 124 11.90 0.23 -2.36
N MET A 125 11.47 -0.77 -1.60
CA MET A 125 11.06 -2.08 -2.11
C MET A 125 9.55 -2.30 -1.98
N LYS A 126 8.92 -2.74 -3.08
CA LYS A 126 7.51 -3.14 -3.11
C LYS A 126 7.28 -4.37 -2.25
N TRP A 127 6.17 -4.38 -1.54
CA TRP A 127 5.77 -5.54 -0.76
C TRP A 127 5.07 -6.61 -1.61
N PRO A 128 5.04 -7.86 -1.14
CA PRO A 128 4.27 -8.90 -1.80
C PRO A 128 2.78 -8.52 -1.82
N CYS A 129 2.10 -8.73 -2.96
CA CYS A 129 0.69 -8.39 -3.14
C CYS A 129 0.31 -6.95 -2.76
N SER A 130 1.23 -6.00 -2.94
CA SER A 130 1.02 -4.59 -2.62
C SER A 130 0.65 -3.70 -3.80
N VAL A 131 0.75 -4.24 -5.03
CA VAL A 131 0.60 -3.47 -6.26
C VAL A 131 -0.70 -3.83 -6.94
N GLY A 132 -1.43 -2.82 -7.38
CA GLY A 132 -2.60 -3.04 -8.19
C GLY A 132 -3.11 -1.80 -8.88
N ASP A 133 -4.02 -2.11 -9.77
CA ASP A 133 -4.60 -1.22 -10.74
C ASP A 133 -5.71 -0.36 -10.11
N LEU A 134 -5.68 0.95 -10.35
CA LEU A 134 -6.71 1.89 -9.91
C LEU A 134 -7.70 2.20 -11.05
N GLN A 135 -9.01 2.13 -10.78
CA GLN A 135 -10.02 2.52 -11.78
C GLN A 135 -10.13 4.03 -11.94
N LYS A 136 -9.97 4.77 -10.83
CA LYS A 136 -10.13 6.21 -10.76
C LYS A 136 -9.55 6.72 -9.45
N GLY A 137 -8.56 7.60 -9.50
CA GLY A 137 -8.01 8.25 -8.31
C GLY A 137 -7.52 7.27 -7.22
N GLU A 138 -7.19 7.82 -6.05
CA GLU A 138 -6.78 7.04 -4.87
C GLU A 138 -7.97 6.53 -4.06
N ARG A 139 -8.82 5.71 -4.67
CA ARG A 139 -10.02 5.27 -3.97
C ARG A 139 -9.71 4.30 -2.83
N TYR A 140 -10.41 4.44 -1.71
CA TYR A 140 -10.18 3.66 -0.50
C TYR A 140 -10.41 2.16 -0.70
N ILE A 141 -11.34 1.78 -1.57
CA ILE A 141 -11.56 0.37 -1.94
C ILE A 141 -10.29 -0.27 -2.51
N ASN A 142 -9.55 0.46 -3.36
CA ASN A 142 -8.31 -0.01 -3.95
C ASN A 142 -7.19 -0.03 -2.91
N ILE A 143 -6.96 1.11 -2.25
CA ILE A 143 -5.85 1.27 -1.30
C ILE A 143 -5.97 0.27 -0.14
N ASN A 144 -7.17 0.08 0.40
CA ASN A 144 -7.38 -0.90 1.46
C ASN A 144 -7.11 -2.32 1.00
N TYR A 145 -7.59 -2.70 -0.19
CA TYR A 145 -7.36 -4.05 -0.69
C TYR A 145 -5.86 -4.34 -0.79
N LEU A 146 -5.08 -3.41 -1.34
CA LEU A 146 -3.63 -3.57 -1.47
C LEU A 146 -2.93 -3.58 -0.10
N PHE A 147 -3.31 -2.68 0.80
CA PHE A 147 -2.75 -2.60 2.15
C PHE A 147 -2.98 -3.89 2.95
N TRP A 148 -4.23 -4.37 3.02
CA TRP A 148 -4.57 -5.58 3.76
C TRP A 148 -4.08 -6.85 3.08
N SER A 149 -4.08 -6.90 1.74
CA SER A 149 -3.50 -8.04 1.00
C SER A 149 -2.00 -8.19 1.26
N SER A 150 -1.29 -7.07 1.38
CA SER A 150 0.14 -7.02 1.72
C SER A 150 0.39 -7.45 3.16
N LEU A 151 -0.33 -6.86 4.13
CA LEU A 151 -0.18 -7.19 5.55
C LEU A 151 -0.57 -8.64 5.90
N ALA A 152 -1.49 -9.24 5.14
CA ALA A 152 -1.85 -10.65 5.32
C ALA A 152 -0.70 -11.61 4.96
N LYS A 153 0.34 -11.15 4.25
CA LYS A 153 1.51 -11.99 3.92
C LYS A 153 2.49 -12.07 5.06
N HIS A 154 2.68 -10.93 5.73
CA HIS A 154 3.67 -10.78 6.76
C HIS A 154 3.38 -9.50 7.54
N THR A 155 3.58 -9.52 8.86
CA THR A 155 3.43 -8.33 9.68
C THR A 155 4.22 -8.45 10.99
N THR A 156 4.36 -7.34 11.71
CA THR A 156 4.88 -7.30 13.08
C THR A 156 3.85 -6.64 14.00
N ALA A 157 4.14 -6.62 15.29
CA ALA A 157 3.25 -6.03 16.28
C ALA A 157 3.13 -4.51 16.13
N ASP A 158 4.19 -3.81 15.72
CA ASP A 158 4.18 -2.35 15.55
C ASP A 158 4.29 -1.98 14.08
N ILE A 159 3.32 -1.22 13.56
CA ILE A 159 3.25 -0.82 12.16
C ILE A 159 3.14 0.69 12.06
N VAL A 160 4.09 1.32 11.36
CA VAL A 160 4.02 2.74 11.00
C VAL A 160 3.60 2.86 9.55
N VAL A 161 2.51 3.57 9.30
CA VAL A 161 1.98 3.79 7.95
C VAL A 161 2.13 5.26 7.58
N SER A 162 2.90 5.53 6.53
CA SER A 162 3.02 6.84 5.91
C SER A 162 2.09 6.92 4.70
N TYR A 163 1.18 7.88 4.69
CA TYR A 163 0.29 8.11 3.55
C TYR A 163 -0.10 9.58 3.44
N ASP A 164 -0.12 10.13 2.23
CA ASP A 164 -0.39 11.56 1.96
C ASP A 164 -1.73 12.02 2.52
N ILE A 165 -2.73 11.13 2.55
CA ILE A 165 -4.05 11.41 3.13
C ILE A 165 -4.32 10.58 4.39
N ALA A 166 -3.28 10.19 5.13
CA ALA A 166 -3.41 9.40 6.37
C ALA A 166 -4.40 10.03 7.35
N CYS A 167 -4.49 11.37 7.42
CA CYS A 167 -5.41 12.07 8.31
C CYS A 167 -6.91 11.86 8.00
N GLN A 168 -7.25 11.44 6.78
CA GLN A 168 -8.61 11.12 6.37
C GLN A 168 -8.81 9.61 6.26
N TRP A 169 -7.78 8.91 5.82
CA TRP A 169 -7.84 7.48 5.60
C TRP A 169 -7.87 6.70 6.92
N SER A 170 -7.03 7.07 7.89
CA SER A 170 -6.92 6.37 9.18
C SER A 170 -8.19 6.44 10.03
N THR A 171 -9.04 7.45 9.85
CA THR A 171 -10.32 7.55 10.55
C THR A 171 -11.37 6.59 9.99
N ASN A 172 -11.22 6.18 8.73
CA ASN A 172 -12.18 5.37 8.00
C ASN A 172 -11.77 3.90 7.85
N ILE A 173 -10.46 3.62 7.95
CA ILE A 173 -9.89 2.30 7.64
C ILE A 173 -10.55 1.15 8.41
N TRP A 174 -10.92 1.35 9.68
CA TRP A 174 -11.49 0.30 10.53
C TRP A 174 -12.93 -0.06 10.17
N ALA A 175 -13.76 0.97 9.93
CA ALA A 175 -15.13 0.74 9.46
C ALA A 175 -15.13 0.05 8.09
N GLN A 176 -14.21 0.45 7.22
CA GLN A 176 -14.03 -0.16 5.91
C GLN A 176 -13.48 -1.58 6.00
N PHE A 177 -12.57 -1.85 6.95
CA PHE A 177 -12.01 -3.18 7.19
C PHE A 177 -13.10 -4.22 7.45
N VAL A 178 -14.00 -3.91 8.39
CA VAL A 178 -15.14 -4.76 8.73
C VAL A 178 -16.09 -4.89 7.53
N ARG A 179 -16.42 -3.78 6.88
CA ARG A 179 -17.38 -3.77 5.75
C ARG A 179 -16.89 -4.58 4.56
N TYR A 180 -15.60 -4.51 4.26
CA TYR A 180 -14.97 -5.23 3.17
C TYR A 180 -14.63 -6.68 3.51
N ASN A 181 -14.81 -7.08 4.77
CA ASN A 181 -14.62 -8.44 5.27
C ASN A 181 -13.22 -8.97 4.97
N PHE A 182 -12.19 -8.17 5.26
CA PHE A 182 -10.81 -8.62 5.15
C PHE A 182 -10.48 -9.65 6.24
N ILE A 183 -9.71 -10.65 5.87
CA ILE A 183 -9.27 -11.71 6.78
C ILE A 183 -7.87 -11.34 7.27
N PHE A 184 -7.84 -10.56 8.34
CA PHE A 184 -6.64 -10.15 9.07
C PHE A 184 -7.05 -9.91 10.53
N ASP A 185 -6.14 -10.08 11.47
CA ASP A 185 -6.42 -9.80 12.88
C ASP A 185 -5.69 -8.51 13.29
N PRO A 186 -6.31 -7.33 13.11
CA PRO A 186 -5.66 -6.07 13.43
C PRO A 186 -5.47 -5.85 14.93
N THR A 187 -6.12 -6.65 15.79
CA THR A 187 -5.99 -6.50 17.24
C THR A 187 -4.62 -6.92 17.77
N LYS A 188 -3.86 -7.67 16.96
CA LYS A 188 -2.48 -8.09 17.25
C LYS A 188 -1.45 -7.05 16.85
N CYS A 189 -1.88 -5.93 16.27
CA CYS A 189 -1.01 -4.91 15.73
C CYS A 189 -1.38 -3.53 16.28
N VAL A 190 -0.37 -2.74 16.59
CA VAL A 190 -0.47 -1.32 16.90
C VAL A 190 -0.13 -0.54 15.63
N PHE A 191 -1.06 0.29 15.18
CA PHE A 191 -0.89 1.11 13.98
C PHE A 191 -0.64 2.56 14.36
N VAL A 192 0.41 3.14 13.78
CA VAL A 192 0.73 4.56 13.86
C VAL A 192 0.65 5.14 12.46
N PHE A 193 -0.32 6.03 12.23
CA PHE A 193 -0.52 6.67 10.94
C PHE A 193 0.16 8.03 10.91
N LEU A 194 0.99 8.27 9.91
CA LEU A 194 1.78 9.48 9.71
C LEU A 194 1.67 9.94 8.26
N MET A 195 2.09 11.17 8.00
CA MET A 195 2.12 11.72 6.65
C MET A 195 3.52 12.13 6.26
N PRO A 196 3.89 12.02 4.98
CA PRO A 196 5.22 12.44 4.56
C PRO A 196 5.45 13.93 4.77
N LYS A 197 6.67 14.27 5.21
CA LYS A 197 7.02 15.63 5.67
C LYS A 197 6.75 16.72 4.63
N PHE A 198 6.96 16.41 3.36
CA PHE A 198 6.76 17.37 2.26
C PHE A 198 5.29 17.66 1.99
N HIS A 199 4.40 16.69 2.20
CA HIS A 199 2.97 16.84 1.95
C HIS A 199 2.24 17.45 3.14
N LEU A 200 2.80 17.28 4.35
CA LEU A 200 2.24 17.77 5.60
C LEU A 200 1.82 19.26 5.57
N PRO A 201 2.60 20.23 5.04
CA PRO A 201 2.20 21.64 5.01
C PRO A 201 0.94 21.92 4.17
N ALA A 202 0.56 21.02 3.26
CA ALA A 202 -0.69 21.15 2.49
C ALA A 202 -1.94 20.85 3.35
N HIS A 203 -1.75 20.36 4.58
CA HIS A 203 -2.85 19.99 5.46
C HIS A 203 -3.16 21.05 6.52
N GLN A 204 -4.35 20.97 7.13
CA GLN A 204 -4.73 21.84 8.24
C GLN A 204 -3.80 21.63 9.45
N GLN A 205 -3.64 22.67 10.27
CA GLN A 205 -2.67 22.69 11.37
C GLN A 205 -2.82 21.51 12.34
N ALA A 206 -4.06 21.10 12.65
CA ALA A 206 -4.31 19.93 13.49
C ALA A 206 -3.71 18.63 12.91
N CYS A 207 -3.84 18.42 11.59
CA CYS A 207 -3.22 17.29 10.90
C CYS A 207 -1.70 17.41 10.87
N GLN A 208 -1.18 18.63 10.69
CA GLN A 208 0.27 18.86 10.71
C GLN A 208 0.91 18.44 12.03
N VAL A 209 0.24 18.66 13.16
CA VAL A 209 0.78 18.25 14.47
C VAL A 209 0.53 16.76 14.73
N GLY A 210 -0.68 16.27 14.43
CA GLY A 210 -1.11 14.91 14.77
C GLY A 210 -0.46 13.80 13.94
N TYR A 211 0.02 14.10 12.73
CA TYR A 211 0.59 13.10 11.79
C TYR A 211 2.08 13.33 11.49
N LEU A 212 2.77 14.14 12.30
CA LEU A 212 4.18 14.49 12.09
C LEU A 212 5.13 13.44 12.68
N PHE A 213 6.00 12.90 11.81
CA PHE A 213 7.10 12.01 12.21
C PHE A 213 7.97 12.57 13.34
N ASN A 214 8.34 13.85 13.30
CA ASN A 214 9.24 14.45 14.29
C ASN A 214 8.65 14.52 15.71
N TYR A 215 7.34 14.43 15.86
CA TYR A 215 6.66 14.41 17.16
C TYR A 215 6.26 13.00 17.60
N THR A 216 6.52 12.01 16.76
CA THR A 216 6.22 10.61 17.05
C THR A 216 7.47 9.94 17.60
N LYS A 217 7.32 9.23 18.72
CA LYS A 217 8.43 8.50 19.33
C LYS A 217 8.78 7.27 18.50
N GLN A 218 10.03 6.82 18.60
CA GLN A 218 10.50 5.54 18.05
C GLN A 218 10.45 5.40 16.52
N VAL A 219 10.13 6.46 15.77
CA VAL A 219 10.08 6.42 14.29
C VAL A 219 11.33 6.96 13.58
N GLY A 220 12.39 7.25 14.33
CA GLY A 220 13.65 7.78 13.81
C GLY A 220 13.51 9.12 13.07
N ARG A 221 14.47 9.43 12.18
CA ARG A 221 14.46 10.64 11.34
C ARG A 221 13.88 10.35 9.95
N THR A 222 12.75 9.65 9.91
CA THR A 222 12.06 9.23 8.67
C THR A 222 11.36 10.43 7.99
N ASP A 223 11.35 10.48 6.66
CA ASP A 223 10.66 11.51 5.88
C ASP A 223 9.29 11.07 5.31
N GLY A 224 9.07 9.75 5.20
CA GLY A 224 7.86 9.12 4.69
C GLY A 224 7.76 9.08 3.16
N LYS A 225 8.82 9.39 2.40
CA LYS A 225 8.77 9.61 0.93
C LYS A 225 9.43 8.56 0.05
N ALA A 226 10.01 7.50 0.63
CA ALA A 226 10.70 6.40 -0.04
C ALA A 226 10.11 6.00 -1.42
N ILE A 227 8.81 5.72 -1.46
CA ILE A 227 8.07 5.33 -2.67
C ILE A 227 8.29 6.24 -3.89
N GLU A 228 8.45 7.55 -3.69
CA GLU A 228 8.59 8.55 -4.75
C GLU A 228 10.00 8.56 -5.37
N HIS A 229 11.03 8.08 -4.66
CA HIS A 229 12.42 8.11 -5.14
C HIS A 229 12.58 7.28 -6.43
N SER A 230 11.91 6.14 -6.49
CA SER A 230 11.96 5.22 -7.62
C SER A 230 11.16 5.68 -8.84
N TRP A 231 10.30 6.69 -8.69
CA TRP A 231 9.38 7.11 -9.75
C TRP A 231 10.09 7.62 -10.99
N SER A 232 11.20 8.32 -10.82
CA SER A 232 12.02 8.79 -11.95
C SER A 232 12.40 7.64 -12.91
N ALA A 233 12.79 6.49 -12.36
CA ALA A 233 13.11 5.29 -13.12
C ALA A 233 11.84 4.58 -13.61
N THR A 234 10.84 4.37 -12.75
CA THR A 234 9.64 3.61 -13.15
C THR A 234 8.81 4.34 -14.21
N ASN A 235 8.82 5.67 -14.20
CA ASN A 235 8.08 6.48 -15.18
C ASN A 235 8.65 6.32 -16.59
N LEU A 236 9.92 5.97 -16.76
CA LEU A 236 10.50 5.68 -18.08
C LEU A 236 9.82 4.48 -18.76
N PHE A 237 9.30 3.52 -17.99
CA PHE A 237 8.58 2.37 -18.54
C PHE A 237 7.13 2.70 -18.92
N THR A 238 6.64 3.91 -18.64
CA THR A 238 5.27 4.30 -18.99
C THR A 238 5.04 4.18 -20.49
N SER A 239 5.98 4.63 -21.32
CA SER A 239 5.80 4.61 -22.78
C SER A 239 5.73 3.18 -23.34
N SER A 240 6.51 2.25 -22.78
CA SER A 240 6.49 0.85 -23.21
C SER A 240 5.25 0.12 -22.69
N THR A 241 4.93 0.25 -21.39
CA THR A 241 3.84 -0.48 -20.74
C THR A 241 2.46 0.03 -21.14
N LYS A 242 2.33 1.28 -21.55
CA LYS A 242 1.03 1.92 -21.81
C LYS A 242 0.18 1.24 -22.88
N GLU A 243 0.78 0.66 -23.91
CA GLU A 243 0.05 0.01 -25.01
C GLU A 243 0.04 -1.52 -24.88
N MET A 244 0.68 -2.07 -23.86
CA MET A 244 0.76 -3.52 -23.67
C MET A 244 -0.56 -4.10 -23.16
N GLY A 245 -0.71 -5.41 -23.18
CA GLY A 245 -1.78 -6.08 -22.45
C GLY A 245 -1.41 -6.32 -20.97
N LEU A 246 -2.33 -6.89 -20.20
CA LEU A 246 -2.18 -7.33 -18.81
C LEU A 246 -1.18 -8.50 -18.65
N GLY A 247 -0.99 -9.31 -19.69
CA GLY A 247 -0.12 -10.49 -19.72
C GLY A 247 1.24 -10.27 -20.37
N SER A 248 1.57 -9.03 -20.73
CA SER A 248 2.78 -8.64 -21.46
C SER A 248 3.91 -8.18 -20.55
#